data_AF-A0A2U8FJ22-F1
#
_entry.id   AF-A0A2U8FJ22-F1
#
_cell.length_a   1.000
_cell.length_b   1.000
_cell.length_c   1.000
_cell.angle_alpha   90.00
_cell.angle_beta   90.00
_cell.angle_gamma   90.00
#
_symmetry.space_group_name_H-M   'P 1'
#
loop_
_entity.id
_entity.type
_entity.pdbx_description
1 polymer ?
#
loop_
_entity_poly.entity_id
_entity_poly.type
_entity_poly.pdbx_seq_one_letter_code
_entity_poly.pdbx_strand_id
1 'polypeptide(L)'
;MENETIILALRIIASLCFWGFILTFLFKGIKYLYLRFIKKQPVDISFDKPMSDEEKMKIAQEIGENKHKNSIFQTIYNVLLLIIATPFLLIGKLIKGVIYVFIKRCPKCKAEQIEELGSKEIDRWLDYKKVDERLASGKTKTRHVQVTKVKIRYDYRCKNCGHHFSETATREK
;
A
#
# COMPACT_ATOMS: atom_id res chain seq x y z
N MET A 1 7.69 -4.99 -24.09
CA MET A 1 7.75 -3.84 -23.17
C MET A 1 6.71 -3.91 -22.06
N GLU A 2 5.47 -4.37 -22.29
CA GLU A 2 4.44 -4.46 -21.23
C GLU A 2 4.85 -5.32 -20.02
N ASN A 3 5.56 -6.42 -20.25
CA ASN A 3 5.93 -7.36 -19.19
C ASN A 3 6.92 -6.79 -18.15
N GLU A 4 7.85 -5.92 -18.56
CA GLU A 4 8.82 -5.33 -17.62
C GLU A 4 8.16 -4.32 -16.68
N THR A 5 7.22 -3.52 -17.18
CA THR A 5 6.39 -2.62 -16.37
C THR A 5 5.55 -3.37 -15.34
N ILE A 6 4.99 -4.53 -15.70
CA ILE A 6 4.21 -5.37 -14.78
C ILE A 6 5.12 -5.97 -13.70
N ILE A 7 6.30 -6.46 -14.07
CA ILE A 7 7.28 -7.01 -13.12
C ILE A 7 7.78 -5.92 -12.16
N LEU A 8 8.02 -4.71 -12.65
CA LEU A 8 8.42 -3.57 -11.84
C LEU A 8 7.31 -3.20 -10.83
N ALA A 9 6.05 -3.12 -11.30
CA ALA A 9 4.90 -2.84 -10.45
C ALA A 9 4.72 -3.90 -9.36
N LEU A 10 4.84 -5.18 -9.69
CA LEU A 10 4.77 -6.28 -8.72
C LEU A 10 5.86 -6.21 -7.65
N ARG A 11 7.10 -5.85 -8.04
CA ARG A 11 8.21 -5.66 -7.08
C ARG A 11 7.96 -4.50 -6.11
N ILE A 12 7.42 -3.40 -6.62
CA ILE A 12 7.05 -2.23 -5.79
C ILE A 12 5.95 -2.63 -4.80
N ILE A 13 4.91 -3.31 -5.27
CA ILE A 13 3.81 -3.79 -4.41
C ILE A 13 4.35 -4.75 -3.33
N ALA A 14 5.17 -5.73 -3.70
CA ALA A 14 5.75 -6.69 -2.76
C ALA A 14 6.63 -5.99 -1.70
N SER A 15 7.43 -5.00 -2.10
CA SER A 15 8.24 -4.20 -1.16
C SER A 15 7.36 -3.41 -0.19
N LEU A 16 6.31 -2.75 -0.67
CA LEU A 16 5.37 -2.02 0.18
C LEU A 16 4.66 -2.95 1.17
N CYS A 17 4.25 -4.16 0.75
CA CYS A 17 3.66 -5.15 1.62
C CYS A 17 4.65 -5.63 2.71
N PHE A 18 5.90 -5.88 2.34
CA PHE A 18 6.94 -6.31 3.28
C PHE A 18 7.23 -5.24 4.34
N TRP A 19 7.38 -3.98 3.94
CA TRP A 19 7.54 -2.86 4.86
C TRP A 19 6.32 -2.68 5.77
N GLY A 20 5.11 -2.83 5.23
CA GLY A 20 3.87 -2.82 6.02
C GLY A 20 3.85 -3.91 7.10
N PHE A 21 4.29 -5.12 6.76
CA PHE A 21 4.38 -6.24 7.71
C PHE A 21 5.40 -5.98 8.82
N ILE A 22 6.61 -5.54 8.48
CA ILE A 22 7.63 -5.19 9.47
C ILE A 22 7.12 -4.09 10.42
N LEU A 23 6.47 -3.07 9.88
CA LEU A 23 5.92 -1.97 10.68
C LEU A 23 4.82 -2.46 11.64
N THR A 24 3.92 -3.37 11.23
CA THR A 24 2.93 -3.94 12.17
C THR A 24 3.57 -4.75 13.31
N PHE A 25 4.67 -5.46 13.05
CA PHE A 25 5.43 -6.14 14.09
C PHE A 25 6.14 -5.16 15.02
N LEU A 26 6.74 -4.10 14.48
CA LEU A 26 7.34 -3.03 15.26
C LEU A 26 6.30 -2.34 16.16
N PHE A 27 5.11 -2.04 15.65
CA PHE A 27 4.02 -1.47 16.45
C PHE A 27 3.55 -2.38 17.59
N LYS A 28 3.43 -3.69 17.33
CA LYS A 28 3.14 -4.68 18.39
C LYS A 28 4.25 -4.73 19.43
N GLY A 29 5.51 -4.71 18.99
CA GLY A 29 6.67 -4.67 19.88
C GLY A 29 6.71 -3.42 20.75
N ILE A 30 6.52 -2.24 20.15
CA ILE A 30 6.47 -0.96 20.86
C ILE A 30 5.28 -0.93 21.83
N LYS A 31 4.10 -1.43 21.43
CA LYS A 31 2.92 -1.53 22.32
C LYS A 31 3.19 -2.46 23.51
N TYR A 32 3.85 -3.59 23.27
CA TYR A 32 4.24 -4.52 24.32
C TYR A 32 5.25 -3.88 25.29
N LEU A 33 6.26 -3.17 24.77
CA LEU A 33 7.22 -2.43 25.58
C LEU A 33 6.55 -1.29 26.37
N TYR A 34 5.64 -0.54 25.75
CA TYR A 34 4.85 0.50 26.41
C TYR A 34 4.06 -0.06 27.59
N LEU A 35 3.34 -1.16 27.38
CA LEU A 35 2.57 -1.83 28.44
C LEU A 35 3.48 -2.35 29.56
N ARG A 36 4.67 -2.84 29.23
CA ARG A 36 5.62 -3.41 30.19
C ARG A 36 6.37 -2.36 31.00
N PHE A 37 6.72 -1.22 30.41
CA PHE A 37 7.56 -0.20 31.05
C PHE A 37 6.78 1.00 31.62
N ILE A 38 5.66 1.38 31.01
CA ILE A 38 4.90 2.60 31.41
C ILE A 38 3.75 2.25 32.35
N LYS A 39 3.14 1.07 32.21
CA LYS A 39 2.17 0.56 33.19
C LYS A 39 2.91 -0.05 34.38
N LYS A 40 3.75 0.72 35.09
CA LYS A 40 4.17 0.31 36.44
C LYS A 40 2.92 0.20 37.30
N GLN A 41 2.84 -0.88 38.06
CA GLN A 41 1.70 -1.22 38.92
C GLN A 41 1.28 0.01 39.76
N PRO A 42 -0.03 0.19 40.03
CA PRO A 42 -0.43 1.11 41.09
C PRO A 42 0.36 0.72 42.32
N VAL A 43 1.01 1.70 42.95
CA VAL A 43 1.59 1.49 44.29
C VAL A 43 0.38 1.17 45.17
N ASP A 44 0.23 -0.09 45.55
CA ASP A 44 -0.73 -0.47 46.59
C ASP A 44 -0.22 0.16 47.88
N ILE A 45 -0.78 1.32 48.22
CA ILE A 45 -0.56 1.92 49.54
C ILE A 45 -1.57 1.25 50.47
N SER A 46 -1.31 0.00 50.88
CA SER A 46 -1.99 -0.55 52.06
C SER A 46 -1.39 0.12 53.29
N PHE A 47 -2.14 1.04 53.88
CA PHE A 47 -1.71 1.76 55.08
C PHE A 47 -1.95 0.89 56.32
N ASP A 48 -1.15 -0.17 56.50
CA ASP A 48 -1.25 -1.04 57.68
C ASP A 48 -0.39 -0.53 58.87
N LYS A 49 0.36 0.57 58.70
CA LYS A 49 1.14 1.22 59.77
C LYS A 49 0.90 2.73 59.83
N PRO A 50 0.80 3.32 61.05
CA PRO A 50 0.74 4.77 61.21
C PRO A 50 2.07 5.38 60.77
N MET A 51 2.00 6.28 59.78
CA MET A 51 3.14 6.85 59.08
C MET A 51 3.25 8.34 59.42
N SER A 52 4.48 8.84 59.55
CA SER A 52 4.79 10.24 59.90
C SER A 52 4.27 11.20 58.83
N ASP A 53 3.86 12.41 59.22
CA ASP A 53 3.41 13.43 58.26
C ASP A 53 4.50 13.82 57.25
N GLU A 54 5.77 13.70 57.66
CA GLU A 54 6.93 13.94 56.81
C GLU A 54 7.10 12.86 55.72
N GLU A 55 6.74 11.61 56.02
CA GLU A 55 6.75 10.48 55.08
C GLU A 55 5.57 10.58 54.09
N LYS A 56 4.38 11.00 54.56
CA LYS A 56 3.23 11.28 53.68
C LYS A 56 3.55 12.38 52.67
N MET A 57 4.27 13.42 53.09
CA MET A 57 4.63 14.54 52.22
C MET A 57 5.63 14.12 51.12
N LYS A 58 6.62 13.27 51.45
CA LYS A 58 7.57 12.71 50.46
C LYS A 58 6.87 11.82 49.43
N ILE A 59 5.96 10.95 49.87
CA ILE A 59 5.18 10.09 48.97
C ILE A 59 4.28 10.92 48.05
N ALA A 60 3.63 11.98 48.57
CA ALA A 60 2.81 12.87 47.76
C ALA A 60 3.65 13.60 46.67
N GLN A 61 4.87 14.00 47.00
CA GLN A 61 5.79 14.65 46.06
C GLN A 61 6.26 13.67 44.96
N GLU A 62 6.64 12.43 45.32
CA GLU A 62 7.01 11.39 44.35
C GLU A 62 5.85 11.01 43.43
N ILE A 63 4.62 10.95 43.95
CA ILE A 63 3.42 10.69 43.15
C ILE A 63 3.17 11.85 42.16
N GLY A 64 3.31 13.09 42.63
CA GLY A 64 3.17 14.29 41.79
C GLY A 64 4.16 14.31 40.63
N GLU A 65 5.45 14.06 40.91
CA GLU A 65 6.49 14.01 39.88
C GLU A 65 6.30 12.86 38.89
N ASN A 66 5.92 11.67 39.37
CA ASN A 66 5.64 10.52 38.51
C ASN A 66 4.43 10.74 37.60
N LYS A 67 3.38 11.41 38.11
CA LYS A 67 2.20 11.78 37.32
C LYS A 67 2.56 12.77 36.21
N HIS A 68 3.39 13.77 36.51
CA HIS A 68 3.87 14.74 35.52
C HIS A 68 4.74 14.08 34.44
N LYS A 69 5.69 13.22 34.82
CA LYS A 69 6.52 12.46 33.86
C LYS A 69 5.68 11.57 32.94
N ASN A 70 4.69 10.85 33.48
CA ASN A 70 3.80 10.00 32.68
C ASN A 70 2.95 10.80 31.66
N SER A 71 2.54 12.02 32.00
CA SER A 71 1.83 12.92 31.07
C SER A 71 2.70 13.33 29.87
N ILE A 72 3.97 13.65 30.12
CA ILE A 72 4.94 13.99 29.06
C ILE A 72 5.18 12.79 28.15
N PHE A 73 5.42 11.60 28.72
CA PHE A 73 5.63 10.38 27.93
C PHE A 73 4.43 10.01 27.06
N GLN A 74 3.21 10.16 27.57
CA GLN A 74 1.99 9.95 26.76
C GLN A 74 1.92 10.93 25.59
N THR A 75 2.25 12.20 25.81
CA THR A 75 2.24 13.22 24.76
C THR A 75 3.26 12.89 23.67
N ILE A 76 4.49 12.54 24.04
CA ILE A 76 5.53 12.13 23.09
C ILE A 76 5.11 10.88 22.31
N TYR A 77 4.54 9.88 22.99
CA TYR A 77 4.05 8.65 22.35
C TYR A 77 2.97 8.94 21.31
N ASN A 78 1.99 9.79 21.63
CA ASN A 78 0.93 10.17 20.71
C ASN A 78 1.46 10.91 19.47
N VAL A 79 2.44 11.80 19.65
CA VAL A 79 3.10 12.51 18.53
C VAL A 79 3.86 11.51 17.65
N LEU A 80 4.61 10.59 18.24
CA LEU A 80 5.34 9.55 17.50
C LEU A 80 4.39 8.66 16.67
N LEU A 81 3.25 8.29 17.27
CA LEU A 81 2.23 7.48 16.62
C LEU A 81 1.60 8.20 15.43
N LEU A 82 1.35 9.51 15.55
CA LEU A 82 0.87 10.36 14.45
C LEU A 82 1.89 10.47 13.31
N ILE A 83 3.17 10.69 13.62
CA ILE A 83 4.24 10.77 12.61
C ILE A 83 4.32 9.46 11.83
N ILE A 84 4.22 8.32 12.51
CA ILE A 84 4.28 7.01 11.84
C ILE A 84 2.98 6.72 11.08
N ALA A 85 1.79 7.10 11.58
CA ALA A 85 0.51 6.82 10.91
C ALA A 85 0.29 7.64 9.62
N THR A 86 0.80 8.86 9.58
CA THR A 86 0.62 9.81 8.45
C THR A 86 1.05 9.25 7.09
N PRO A 87 2.27 8.67 6.91
CA PRO A 87 2.68 8.10 5.63
C PRO A 87 1.78 6.96 5.15
N PHE A 88 1.21 6.13 6.04
CA PHE A 88 0.29 5.06 5.65
C PHE A 88 -1.02 5.60 5.07
N LEU A 89 -1.55 6.68 5.64
CA LEU A 89 -2.75 7.33 5.11
C LEU A 89 -2.51 7.91 3.71
N LEU A 90 -1.31 8.46 3.48
CA LEU A 90 -0.92 8.99 2.17
C LEU A 90 -0.73 7.87 1.15
N ILE A 91 0.00 6.80 1.50
CA ILE A 91 0.21 5.63 0.63
C ILE A 91 -1.13 4.97 0.28
N GLY A 92 -2.04 4.83 1.24
CA GLY A 92 -3.38 4.28 1.00
C GLY A 92 -4.19 5.09 -0.01
N LYS A 93 -4.08 6.42 0.00
CA LYS A 93 -4.71 7.28 -1.02
C LYS A 93 -4.07 7.11 -2.40
N LEU A 94 -2.75 7.02 -2.47
CA LEU A 94 -2.03 6.79 -3.72
C LEU A 94 -2.39 5.45 -4.36
N ILE A 95 -2.41 4.37 -3.58
CA ILE A 95 -2.81 3.04 -4.06
C ILE A 95 -4.24 3.05 -4.62
N LYS A 96 -5.19 3.69 -3.91
CA LYS A 96 -6.57 3.85 -4.42
C LYS A 96 -6.62 4.63 -5.73
N GLY A 97 -5.83 5.69 -5.87
CA GLY A 97 -5.73 6.47 -7.11
C GLY A 97 -5.15 5.65 -8.27
N VAL A 98 -4.11 4.86 -8.00
CA VAL A 98 -3.51 3.97 -9.01
C VAL A 98 -4.51 2.90 -9.45
N ILE A 99 -5.15 2.20 -8.52
CA ILE A 99 -6.18 1.19 -8.82
C ILE A 99 -7.34 1.80 -9.62
N TYR A 100 -7.76 3.03 -9.28
CA TYR A 100 -8.83 3.74 -9.99
C TYR A 100 -8.53 3.89 -11.49
N VAL A 101 -7.27 4.10 -11.87
CA VAL A 101 -6.85 4.26 -13.28
C VAL A 101 -6.80 2.92 -14.03
N PHE A 102 -6.47 1.83 -13.34
CA PHE A 102 -6.36 0.51 -13.97
C PHE A 102 -7.70 -0.22 -14.13
N ILE A 103 -8.71 0.11 -13.33
CA ILE A 103 -10.04 -0.50 -13.44
C ILE A 103 -10.81 0.17 -14.58
N LYS A 104 -11.24 -0.63 -15.57
CA LYS A 104 -12.16 -0.15 -16.61
C LYS A 104 -13.46 0.32 -15.99
N ARG A 105 -13.96 1.47 -16.43
CA ARG A 105 -15.17 2.10 -15.93
C ARG A 105 -16.05 2.56 -17.06
N CYS A 106 -17.35 2.58 -16.82
CA CYS A 106 -18.29 3.14 -17.78
C CYS A 106 -17.99 4.64 -18.00
N PRO A 107 -17.85 5.12 -19.24
CA PRO A 107 -17.59 6.53 -19.52
C PRO A 107 -18.76 7.44 -19.14
N LYS A 108 -19.98 6.90 -19.04
CA LYS A 108 -21.20 7.65 -18.70
C LYS A 108 -21.43 7.75 -17.18
N CYS A 109 -21.47 6.62 -16.47
CA CYS A 109 -21.83 6.60 -15.03
C CYS A 109 -20.67 6.25 -14.09
N LYS A 110 -19.45 6.04 -14.61
CA LYS A 110 -18.25 5.66 -13.85
C LYS A 110 -18.34 4.35 -13.04
N ALA A 111 -19.40 3.56 -13.25
CA ALA A 111 -19.56 2.25 -12.60
C ALA A 111 -18.53 1.24 -13.14
N GLU A 112 -18.09 0.35 -12.26
CA GLU A 112 -17.09 -0.70 -12.54
C GLU A 112 -17.72 -1.96 -13.16
N GLN A 113 -19.05 -2.07 -13.10
CA GLN A 113 -19.77 -3.23 -13.64
C GLN A 113 -19.91 -3.11 -15.16
N ILE A 114 -18.95 -3.71 -15.86
CA ILE A 114 -18.87 -3.73 -17.32
C ILE A 114 -18.96 -5.18 -17.80
N GLU A 115 -19.75 -5.38 -18.83
CA GLU A 115 -19.89 -6.63 -19.57
C GLU A 115 -19.19 -6.50 -20.92
N GLU A 116 -18.34 -7.45 -21.26
CA GLU A 116 -17.79 -7.57 -22.62
C GLU A 116 -18.79 -8.32 -23.49
N LEU A 117 -19.24 -7.68 -24.56
CA LEU A 117 -20.21 -8.25 -25.50
C LEU A 117 -19.53 -9.10 -26.57
N GLY A 118 -18.28 -8.78 -26.90
CA GLY A 118 -17.51 -9.48 -27.88
C GLY A 118 -16.30 -8.67 -28.35
N SER A 119 -15.54 -9.29 -29.23
CA SER A 119 -14.38 -8.67 -29.87
C SER A 119 -14.37 -8.97 -31.36
N LYS A 120 -13.85 -8.02 -32.13
CA LYS A 120 -13.71 -8.12 -33.58
C LYS A 120 -12.37 -7.60 -34.03
N GLU A 121 -11.67 -8.38 -34.86
CA GLU A 121 -10.49 -7.90 -35.58
C GLU A 121 -10.96 -6.87 -36.64
N ILE A 122 -10.48 -5.63 -36.51
CA ILE A 122 -10.86 -4.52 -37.41
C ILE A 122 -9.77 -4.19 -38.42
N ASP A 123 -8.52 -4.55 -38.13
CA ASP A 123 -7.39 -4.29 -39.01
C ASP A 123 -6.25 -5.28 -38.75
N ARG A 124 -5.46 -5.56 -39.78
CA ARG A 124 -4.28 -6.43 -39.76
C ARG A 124 -3.22 -5.88 -40.69
N TRP A 125 -2.02 -5.68 -40.16
CA TRP A 125 -0.87 -5.25 -40.95
C TRP A 125 0.41 -5.96 -40.51
N LEU A 126 1.41 -5.94 -41.39
CA LEU A 126 2.74 -6.42 -41.11
C LEU A 126 3.56 -5.26 -40.53
N ASP A 127 4.30 -5.54 -39.48
CA ASP A 127 5.21 -4.61 -38.81
C ASP A 127 6.56 -5.31 -38.58
N TYR A 128 7.59 -4.56 -38.21
CA TYR A 128 8.92 -5.09 -37.93
C TYR A 128 9.30 -4.85 -36.48
N LYS A 129 9.67 -5.93 -35.79
CA LYS A 129 10.12 -5.89 -34.40
C LYS A 129 11.62 -6.13 -34.33
N LYS A 130 12.31 -5.23 -33.64
CA LYS A 130 13.73 -5.39 -33.31
C LYS A 130 13.87 -6.41 -32.17
N VAL A 131 14.63 -7.46 -32.40
CA VAL A 131 14.95 -8.50 -31.42
C VAL A 131 16.46 -8.68 -31.33
N ASP A 132 16.94 -8.83 -30.11
CA ASP A 132 18.35 -9.06 -29.81
C ASP A 132 18.56 -10.53 -29.47
N GLU A 133 19.30 -11.23 -30.32
CA GLU A 133 19.63 -12.65 -30.17
C GLU A 133 21.03 -12.80 -29.58
N ARG A 134 21.17 -13.65 -28.57
CA ARG A 134 22.47 -14.01 -28.01
C ARG A 134 23.04 -15.20 -28.78
N LEU A 135 24.20 -15.01 -29.41
CA LEU A 135 24.90 -16.04 -30.15
C LEU A 135 25.65 -16.98 -29.20
N ALA A 136 25.93 -18.20 -29.67
CA ALA A 136 26.75 -19.18 -28.93
C ALA A 136 28.15 -18.63 -28.59
N SER A 137 28.67 -17.68 -29.37
CA SER A 137 29.94 -16.99 -29.11
C SER A 137 29.87 -15.93 -28.00
N GLY A 138 28.75 -15.81 -27.29
CA GLY A 138 28.52 -14.81 -26.24
C GLY A 138 28.21 -13.39 -26.75
N LYS A 139 28.26 -13.15 -28.06
CA LYS A 139 27.96 -11.85 -28.69
C LYS A 139 26.45 -11.68 -28.91
N THR A 140 25.96 -10.44 -28.90
CA THR A 140 24.56 -10.12 -29.22
C THR A 140 24.45 -9.66 -30.66
N LYS A 141 23.46 -10.18 -31.40
CA LYS A 141 23.12 -9.74 -32.76
C LYS A 141 21.67 -9.26 -32.79
N THR A 142 21.46 -8.03 -33.24
CA THR A 142 20.13 -7.51 -33.49
C THR A 142 19.61 -8.00 -34.84
N ARG A 143 18.36 -8.47 -34.89
CA ARG A 143 17.61 -8.75 -36.12
C ARG A 143 16.27 -8.00 -36.13
N HIS A 144 15.78 -7.69 -37.32
CA HIS A 144 14.42 -7.20 -37.53
C HIS A 144 13.57 -8.38 -38.00
N VAL A 145 12.60 -8.78 -37.19
CA VAL A 145 11.69 -9.87 -37.50
C VAL A 145 10.35 -9.27 -37.89
N GLN A 146 9.79 -9.73 -39.01
CA GLN A 146 8.45 -9.35 -39.43
C GLN A 146 7.44 -9.98 -38.46
N VAL A 147 6.54 -9.17 -37.93
CA VAL A 147 5.47 -9.57 -37.01
C VAL A 147 4.13 -9.14 -37.56
N THR A 148 3.10 -9.92 -37.30
CA THR A 148 1.73 -9.52 -37.66
C THR A 148 1.12 -8.76 -36.50
N LYS A 149 0.69 -7.53 -36.75
CA LYS A 149 -0.07 -6.73 -35.79
C LYS A 149 -1.54 -6.78 -36.17
N VAL A 150 -2.39 -6.99 -35.17
CA VAL A 150 -3.85 -6.97 -35.32
C VAL A 150 -4.43 -5.90 -34.42
N LYS A 151 -5.36 -5.11 -34.93
CA LYS A 151 -6.17 -4.18 -34.13
C LYS A 151 -7.50 -4.85 -33.85
N ILE A 152 -7.78 -5.05 -32.57
CA ILE A 152 -9.00 -5.69 -32.09
C ILE A 152 -9.86 -4.62 -31.43
N ARG A 153 -11.10 -4.50 -31.86
CA ARG A 153 -12.14 -3.72 -31.20
C ARG A 153 -12.87 -4.63 -30.21
N TYR A 154 -12.99 -4.18 -28.97
CA TYR A 154 -13.78 -4.81 -27.92
C TYR A 154 -15.01 -3.94 -27.68
N ASP A 155 -16.18 -4.55 -27.72
CA ASP A 155 -17.44 -3.88 -27.46
C ASP A 155 -17.93 -4.22 -26.05
N TYR A 156 -18.30 -3.19 -25.29
CA TYR A 156 -18.65 -3.27 -23.89
C TYR A 156 -20.03 -2.69 -23.62
N ARG A 157 -20.69 -3.18 -22.58
CA ARG A 157 -21.94 -2.65 -22.04
C ARG A 157 -21.82 -2.43 -20.54
N CYS A 158 -22.25 -1.27 -20.06
CA CYS A 158 -22.37 -1.04 -18.62
C CYS A 158 -23.61 -1.74 -18.07
N LYS A 159 -23.45 -2.56 -17.02
CA LYS A 159 -24.58 -3.23 -16.37
C LYS A 159 -25.46 -2.28 -15.55
N ASN A 160 -24.91 -1.16 -15.10
CA ASN A 160 -25.64 -0.19 -14.27
C ASN A 160 -26.52 0.77 -15.10
N CYS A 161 -25.96 1.38 -16.16
CA CYS A 161 -26.70 2.38 -16.96
C CYS A 161 -27.05 1.92 -18.39
N GLY A 162 -26.65 0.70 -18.77
CA GLY A 162 -26.89 0.16 -20.11
C GLY A 162 -26.07 0.79 -21.24
N HIS A 163 -25.19 1.76 -20.95
CA HIS A 163 -24.42 2.45 -21.98
C HIS A 163 -23.45 1.51 -22.69
N HIS A 164 -23.44 1.57 -24.02
CA HIS A 164 -22.55 0.82 -24.89
C HIS A 164 -21.35 1.68 -25.30
N PHE A 165 -20.16 1.11 -25.25
CA PHE A 165 -18.93 1.77 -25.68
C PHE A 165 -17.93 0.73 -26.21
N SER A 166 -16.94 1.18 -26.97
CA SER A 166 -15.96 0.30 -27.58
C SER A 166 -14.55 0.82 -27.38
N GLU A 167 -13.60 -0.08 -27.18
CA GLU A 167 -12.17 0.24 -27.09
C GLU A 167 -11.38 -0.58 -28.09
N THR A 168 -10.28 -0.03 -28.61
CA THR A 168 -9.40 -0.73 -29.53
C THR A 168 -8.07 -1.05 -28.85
N ALA A 169 -7.59 -2.28 -29.00
CA ALA A 169 -6.25 -2.67 -28.59
C ALA A 169 -5.48 -3.29 -29.76
N THR A 170 -4.20 -2.95 -29.87
CA THR A 170 -3.28 -3.57 -30.84
C THR A 170 -2.58 -4.74 -30.18
N ARG A 171 -2.57 -5.91 -30.83
CA ARG A 171 -1.87 -7.11 -30.37
C ARG A 171 -0.94 -7.65 -31.45
N GLU A 172 0.12 -8.31 -31.02
CA GLU A 172 0.98 -9.13 -31.89
C GLU A 172 0.35 -10.53 -31.97
N LYS A 173 0.22 -11.08 -33.18
CA LYS A 173 -0.37 -12.39 -33.44
C LYS A 173 0.68 -13.35 -33.97
#